data_AF-A0A4Q9BFJ3-F1
#
_entry.id   AF-A0A4Q9BFJ3-F1
#
_cell.length_a   1.000
_cell.length_b   1.000
_cell.length_c   1.000
_cell.angle_alpha   90.00
_cell.angle_beta   90.00
_cell.angle_gamma   90.00
#
_symmetry.space_group_name_H-M   'P 1'
#
loop_
_entity.id
_entity.type
_entity.pdbx_description
1 polymer ?
#
loop_
_entity_poly.entity_id
_entity_poly.type
_entity_poly.pdbx_seq_one_letter_code
_entity_poly.pdbx_strand_id
1 'polypeptide(L)'
;MKHILLTICTLAFLFSCSKEEQVPAQTAPSLDFSNAEFYQSLPKQKSFFQKIDKPGASGSGDLLVLNPDLTFQTIDGFGLALTGGSAQVMYRLEPVKRAALLQELFGKNGMTVLRISVGASDLDSAVFSYEDEPGTFSLAKSKPDLIPLLKEIIAINPAIKIMASPWSAPIWMKDNYSSRGGSLMEKYYVTYAEYLAKYTQEMAKEGIPIWSLTPQNEPLNPGNNPSMYMSALMQGTFVAKALGPVFEKQGIQTKIVIYDHNCDHPEYAIELLNVPEVRKYVNGSAFHLYGGDISAMSQVQKAHPDKDLYFTEQWTGAKGDFASEFMWHMKNVIIGSVNNHAKAVIEWNLATDPTYGPHTPGGCSECLGALTIGGQEITRNQSYYIVMQAAKFIPPGSIRIGISAPLGIQAAAFKRPDGKIVVLVQNEGAKKSISLGKQNVELAADSVLTIVL
;
A
#
# COMPACT_ATOMS: atom_id res chain seq x y z
N MET A 1 41.40 56.32 -28.41
CA MET A 1 41.16 56.20 -26.95
C MET A 1 39.69 56.44 -26.71
N LYS A 2 38.81 55.54 -26.27
CA LYS A 2 38.85 54.15 -25.79
C LYS A 2 37.58 53.50 -26.38
N HIS A 3 37.71 52.34 -27.01
CA HIS A 3 36.57 51.50 -27.35
C HIS A 3 36.11 50.79 -26.08
N ILE A 4 34.84 50.97 -25.68
CA ILE A 4 34.19 50.11 -24.69
C ILE A 4 33.32 49.14 -25.48
N LEU A 5 33.78 47.90 -25.58
CA LEU A 5 33.07 46.79 -26.19
C LEU A 5 32.10 46.23 -25.14
N LEU A 6 30.80 46.47 -25.32
CA LEU A 6 29.75 45.90 -24.49
C LEU A 6 29.58 44.42 -24.92
N THR A 7 30.09 43.49 -24.10
CA THR A 7 29.92 42.05 -24.35
C THR A 7 28.57 41.63 -23.79
N ILE A 8 27.57 41.50 -24.67
CA ILE A 8 26.29 40.88 -24.34
C ILE A 8 26.49 39.36 -24.44
N CYS A 9 26.63 38.68 -23.29
CA CYS A 9 26.53 37.23 -23.22
C CYS A 9 25.07 36.82 -23.39
N THR A 10 24.69 36.43 -24.60
CA THR A 10 23.45 35.70 -24.86
C THR A 10 23.59 34.29 -24.28
N LEU A 11 23.00 34.05 -23.10
CA LEU A 11 22.76 32.69 -22.61
C LEU A 11 21.73 32.04 -23.54
N ALA A 12 22.19 31.12 -24.38
CA ALA A 12 21.31 30.21 -25.09
C ALA A 12 20.76 29.19 -24.06
N PHE A 13 19.52 29.40 -23.62
CA PHE A 13 18.77 28.36 -22.93
C PHE A 13 18.45 27.25 -23.94
N LEU A 14 19.25 26.18 -23.91
CA LEU A 14 18.89 24.91 -24.52
C LEU A 14 17.75 24.32 -23.69
N PHE A 15 16.51 24.57 -24.12
CA PHE A 15 15.36 23.78 -23.68
C PHE A 15 15.57 22.34 -24.14
N SER A 16 16.06 21.50 -23.25
CA SER A 16 15.97 20.05 -23.41
C SER A 16 14.50 19.66 -23.25
N CYS A 17 13.75 19.66 -24.35
CA CYS A 17 12.49 18.93 -24.43
C CYS A 17 12.79 17.44 -24.20
N SER A 18 12.54 16.95 -22.99
CA SER A 18 12.34 15.52 -22.75
C SER A 18 11.04 15.13 -23.46
N LYS A 19 11.13 14.84 -24.77
CA LYS A 19 10.11 14.08 -25.47
C LYS A 19 10.12 12.69 -24.84
N GLU A 20 9.05 12.36 -24.12
CA GLU A 20 8.62 10.96 -24.00
C GLU A 20 8.73 10.33 -25.40
N GLU A 21 9.35 9.16 -25.47
CA GLU A 21 9.32 8.34 -26.67
C GLU A 21 7.87 8.15 -27.07
N GLN A 22 7.47 8.78 -28.17
CA GLN A 22 6.20 8.48 -28.81
C GLN A 22 6.27 7.03 -29.25
N VAL A 23 5.57 6.17 -28.51
CA VAL A 23 5.30 4.79 -28.90
C VAL A 23 4.71 4.85 -30.32
N PRO A 24 5.32 4.18 -31.32
CA PRO A 24 4.71 4.05 -32.63
C PRO A 24 3.32 3.47 -32.43
N ALA A 25 2.32 3.98 -33.16
CA ALA A 25 0.99 3.38 -33.21
C ALA A 25 1.07 1.98 -33.85
N GLN A 26 1.66 1.02 -33.16
CA GLN A 26 1.39 -0.39 -33.39
C GLN A 26 -0.09 -0.56 -33.12
N THR A 27 -0.79 -1.11 -34.10
CA THR A 27 -2.18 -1.51 -34.02
C THR A 27 -2.35 -2.46 -32.84
N ALA A 28 -2.59 -1.91 -31.65
CA ALA A 28 -2.94 -2.69 -30.48
C ALA A 28 -4.14 -3.56 -30.89
N PRO A 29 -4.12 -4.87 -30.61
CA PRO A 29 -5.21 -5.75 -30.99
C PRO A 29 -6.53 -5.13 -30.49
N SER A 30 -7.50 -4.96 -31.39
CA SER A 30 -8.78 -4.35 -31.04
C SER A 30 -9.49 -5.31 -30.09
N LEU A 31 -9.44 -5.01 -28.78
CA LEU A 31 -10.20 -5.76 -27.80
C LEU A 31 -11.68 -5.63 -28.09
N ASP A 32 -12.40 -6.74 -27.98
CA ASP A 32 -13.85 -6.76 -28.11
C ASP A 32 -14.49 -6.48 -26.75
N PHE A 33 -15.20 -5.35 -26.67
CA PHE A 33 -15.93 -4.94 -25.49
C PHE A 33 -17.40 -5.39 -25.54
N SER A 34 -17.83 -6.16 -26.56
CA SER A 34 -19.23 -6.58 -26.75
C SER A 34 -19.84 -7.27 -25.54
N ASN A 35 -19.05 -8.06 -24.81
CA ASN A 35 -19.47 -8.83 -23.64
C ASN A 35 -18.92 -8.27 -22.32
N ALA A 36 -18.49 -7.00 -22.32
CA ALA A 36 -17.95 -6.36 -21.13
C ALA A 36 -19.01 -6.27 -20.02
N GLU A 37 -18.60 -6.59 -18.79
CA GLU A 37 -19.39 -6.31 -17.59
C GLU A 37 -18.96 -4.96 -17.00
N PHE A 38 -19.94 -4.16 -16.59
CA PHE A 38 -19.72 -2.81 -16.07
C PHE A 38 -20.16 -2.73 -14.60
N TYR A 39 -19.30 -2.18 -13.77
CA TYR A 39 -19.55 -1.97 -12.34
C TYR A 39 -19.28 -0.52 -11.97
N GLN A 40 -20.27 0.18 -11.46
CA GLN A 40 -20.18 1.61 -11.18
C GLN A 40 -20.14 1.89 -9.67
N SER A 41 -19.29 2.85 -9.31
CA SER A 41 -19.20 3.46 -8.00
C SER A 41 -19.45 4.96 -8.09
N LEU A 42 -20.46 5.42 -7.36
CA LEU A 42 -20.91 6.80 -7.22
C LEU A 42 -20.76 7.22 -5.75
N PRO A 43 -19.57 7.66 -5.32
CA PRO A 43 -19.28 7.92 -3.92
C PRO A 43 -20.21 8.96 -3.28
N LYS A 44 -20.64 9.99 -4.02
CA LYS A 44 -21.63 10.97 -3.55
C LYS A 44 -23.00 10.36 -3.23
N GLN A 45 -23.34 9.23 -3.86
CA GLN A 45 -24.58 8.49 -3.63
C GLN A 45 -24.40 7.30 -2.68
N LYS A 46 -23.19 7.10 -2.15
CA LYS A 46 -22.80 5.93 -1.35
C LYS A 46 -23.17 4.60 -2.02
N SER A 47 -23.06 4.54 -3.34
CA SER A 47 -23.34 3.37 -4.17
C SER A 47 -22.04 2.88 -4.77
N PHE A 48 -21.65 1.63 -4.50
CA PHE A 48 -20.32 1.12 -4.88
C PHE A 48 -20.42 -0.21 -5.61
N PHE A 49 -19.56 -0.39 -6.62
CA PHE A 49 -19.37 -1.61 -7.41
C PHE A 49 -20.70 -2.26 -7.84
N GLN A 50 -21.68 -1.43 -8.18
CA GLN A 50 -22.99 -1.88 -8.65
C GLN A 50 -22.88 -2.34 -10.09
N LYS A 51 -23.29 -3.57 -10.36
CA LYS A 51 -23.38 -4.06 -11.75
C LYS A 51 -24.45 -3.24 -12.47
N ILE A 52 -24.09 -2.69 -13.62
CA ILE A 52 -24.99 -1.92 -14.47
C ILE A 52 -24.96 -2.47 -15.89
N ASP A 53 -26.01 -2.18 -16.65
CA ASP A 53 -25.94 -2.31 -18.10
C ASP A 53 -24.87 -1.37 -18.66
N LYS A 54 -24.41 -1.65 -19.89
CA LYS A 54 -23.45 -0.78 -20.57
C LYS A 54 -23.93 0.68 -20.48
N PRO A 55 -23.12 1.59 -19.90
CA PRO A 55 -23.48 2.99 -19.84
C PRO A 55 -23.87 3.52 -21.23
N GLY A 56 -24.84 4.43 -21.26
CA GLY A 56 -25.22 5.15 -22.47
C GLY A 56 -24.03 5.91 -23.08
N ALA A 57 -24.24 6.53 -24.24
CA ALA A 57 -23.28 7.46 -24.81
C ALA A 57 -24.02 8.65 -25.41
N SER A 58 -23.57 9.87 -25.09
CA SER A 58 -24.11 11.11 -25.64
C SER A 58 -23.40 11.55 -26.94
N GLY A 59 -22.48 10.73 -27.46
CA GLY A 59 -21.70 10.99 -28.68
C GLY A 59 -20.44 10.13 -28.77
N SER A 60 -19.53 10.48 -29.68
CA SER A 60 -18.16 9.95 -29.67
C SER A 60 -17.39 10.53 -28.48
N GLY A 61 -16.70 9.68 -27.73
CA GLY A 61 -15.85 10.09 -26.60
C GLY A 61 -14.37 10.15 -26.98
N ASP A 62 -13.54 10.61 -26.04
CA ASP A 62 -12.09 10.50 -26.19
C ASP A 62 -11.65 9.04 -26.02
N LEU A 63 -10.64 8.62 -26.77
CA LEU A 63 -10.22 7.23 -26.84
C LEU A 63 -9.45 6.79 -25.59
N LEU A 64 -9.89 5.69 -24.97
CA LEU A 64 -9.13 4.93 -23.99
C LEU A 64 -8.55 3.69 -24.67
N VAL A 65 -7.23 3.59 -24.73
CA VAL A 65 -6.52 2.55 -25.47
C VAL A 65 -5.90 1.56 -24.49
N LEU A 66 -6.17 0.27 -24.69
CA LEU A 66 -5.51 -0.82 -23.97
C LEU A 66 -4.43 -1.44 -24.85
N ASN A 67 -3.29 -1.79 -24.25
CA ASN A 67 -2.23 -2.57 -24.88
C ASN A 67 -1.90 -3.79 -24.01
N PRO A 68 -2.58 -4.94 -24.24
CA PRO A 68 -2.35 -6.17 -23.48
C PRO A 68 -0.95 -6.77 -23.61
N ASP A 69 -0.23 -6.43 -24.69
CA ASP A 69 1.11 -6.96 -24.96
C ASP A 69 2.19 -6.19 -24.19
N LEU A 70 1.90 -4.96 -23.77
CA LEU A 70 2.77 -4.19 -22.88
C LEU A 70 2.45 -4.55 -21.42
N THR A 71 3.28 -5.41 -20.83
CA THR A 71 3.10 -5.90 -19.45
C THR A 71 4.05 -5.22 -18.47
N PHE A 72 3.63 -5.11 -17.21
CA PHE A 72 4.40 -4.53 -16.11
C PHE A 72 4.47 -5.51 -14.93
N GLN A 73 4.32 -5.04 -13.70
CA GLN A 73 4.42 -5.85 -12.49
C GLN A 73 3.22 -6.80 -12.32
N THR A 74 3.48 -7.94 -11.66
CA THR A 74 2.44 -8.83 -11.15
C THR A 74 1.93 -8.30 -9.80
N ILE A 75 0.62 -8.26 -9.64
CA ILE A 75 -0.07 -7.77 -8.45
C ILE A 75 -0.06 -8.86 -7.37
N ASP A 76 0.48 -8.50 -6.22
CA ASP A 76 0.48 -9.29 -5.00
C ASP A 76 -0.85 -9.21 -4.26
N GLY A 77 -1.51 -8.03 -4.29
CA GLY A 77 -2.89 -7.85 -3.83
C GLY A 77 -3.19 -6.45 -3.29
N PHE A 78 -4.38 -6.28 -2.72
CA PHE A 78 -4.87 -5.04 -2.12
C PHE A 78 -5.37 -5.33 -0.71
N GLY A 79 -5.22 -4.37 0.20
CA GLY A 79 -5.45 -4.64 1.62
C GLY A 79 -5.51 -3.41 2.52
N LEU A 80 -5.55 -3.72 3.82
CA LEU A 80 -5.57 -2.78 4.93
C LEU A 80 -4.57 -3.23 6.00
N ALA A 81 -4.23 -2.35 6.93
CA ALA A 81 -3.49 -2.71 8.13
C ALA A 81 -4.43 -3.25 9.22
N LEU A 82 -4.12 -4.45 9.71
CA LEU A 82 -4.75 -5.03 10.89
C LEU A 82 -3.89 -4.67 12.11
N THR A 83 -4.13 -3.48 12.66
CA THR A 83 -3.50 -3.00 13.90
C THR A 83 -3.99 -3.79 15.11
N GLY A 84 -3.29 -3.73 16.24
CA GLY A 84 -3.78 -4.38 17.47
C GLY A 84 -5.11 -3.79 17.94
N GLY A 85 -5.33 -2.48 17.74
CA GLY A 85 -6.62 -1.84 17.98
C GLY A 85 -7.73 -2.34 17.07
N SER A 86 -7.46 -2.48 15.76
CA SER A 86 -8.39 -3.12 14.81
C SER A 86 -8.77 -4.53 15.27
N ALA A 87 -7.77 -5.33 15.66
CA ALA A 87 -8.01 -6.68 16.14
C ALA A 87 -8.89 -6.69 17.40
N GLN A 88 -8.61 -5.81 18.38
CA GLN A 88 -9.41 -5.68 19.59
C GLN A 88 -10.87 -5.36 19.29
N VAL A 89 -11.14 -4.37 18.44
CA VAL A 89 -12.53 -3.97 18.15
C VAL A 89 -13.28 -5.02 17.33
N MET A 90 -12.61 -5.67 16.38
CA MET A 90 -13.21 -6.74 15.58
C MET A 90 -13.48 -8.00 16.42
N TYR A 91 -12.59 -8.36 17.34
CA TYR A 91 -12.72 -9.57 18.14
C TYR A 91 -13.85 -9.47 19.20
N ARG A 92 -14.30 -8.26 19.54
CA ARG A 92 -15.49 -8.00 20.40
C ARG A 92 -16.83 -8.30 19.73
N LEU A 93 -16.86 -8.43 18.40
CA LEU A 93 -18.05 -8.88 17.70
C LEU A 93 -18.42 -10.30 18.14
N GLU A 94 -19.70 -10.60 18.18
CA GLU A 94 -20.20 -11.97 18.34
C GLU A 94 -19.54 -12.89 17.29
N PRO A 95 -19.14 -14.13 17.65
CA PRO A 95 -18.40 -15.01 16.73
C PRO A 95 -19.06 -15.19 15.36
N VAL A 96 -20.39 -15.27 15.29
CA VAL A 96 -21.14 -15.39 14.03
C VAL A 96 -21.03 -14.12 13.18
N LYS A 97 -21.18 -12.93 13.80
CA LYS A 97 -21.02 -11.64 13.11
C LYS A 97 -19.59 -11.44 12.63
N ARG A 98 -18.61 -11.79 13.46
CA ARG A 98 -17.19 -11.73 13.11
C ARG A 98 -16.86 -12.65 11.94
N ALA A 99 -17.30 -13.91 11.97
CA ALA A 99 -17.08 -14.85 10.88
C ALA A 99 -17.68 -14.36 9.56
N ALA A 100 -18.91 -13.82 9.59
CA ALA A 100 -19.55 -13.23 8.41
C ALA A 100 -18.77 -12.03 7.87
N LEU A 101 -18.31 -11.14 8.75
CA LEU A 101 -17.48 -10.00 8.38
C LEU A 101 -16.14 -10.44 7.77
N LEU A 102 -15.45 -11.41 8.37
CA LEU A 102 -14.19 -11.91 7.82
C LEU A 102 -14.39 -12.62 6.47
N GLN A 103 -15.50 -13.32 6.29
CA GLN A 103 -15.84 -13.94 5.01
C GLN A 103 -16.09 -12.88 3.91
N GLU A 104 -16.70 -11.75 4.26
CA GLU A 104 -16.85 -10.61 3.36
C GLU A 104 -15.51 -9.98 3.00
N LEU A 105 -14.64 -9.75 4.00
CA LEU A 105 -13.39 -9.03 3.83
C LEU A 105 -12.31 -9.86 3.13
N PHE A 106 -12.22 -11.16 3.42
CA PHE A 106 -11.09 -12.02 3.03
C PHE A 106 -11.53 -13.25 2.23
N GLY A 107 -12.82 -13.44 2.00
CA GLY A 107 -13.34 -14.54 1.21
C GLY A 107 -13.03 -14.41 -0.29
N LYS A 108 -13.86 -15.07 -1.11
CA LYS A 108 -13.76 -14.95 -2.57
C LYS A 108 -13.91 -13.49 -2.99
N ASN A 109 -12.94 -13.00 -3.76
CA ASN A 109 -12.88 -11.59 -4.20
C ASN A 109 -12.72 -10.60 -3.02
N GLY A 110 -12.07 -11.02 -1.93
CA GLY A 110 -11.71 -10.17 -0.80
C GLY A 110 -10.29 -9.61 -0.90
N MET A 111 -9.86 -8.93 0.16
CA MET A 111 -8.49 -8.50 0.38
C MET A 111 -7.55 -9.70 0.49
N THR A 112 -6.33 -9.51 0.00
CA THR A 112 -5.33 -10.58 -0.15
C THR A 112 -3.97 -10.23 0.43
N VAL A 113 -3.83 -9.01 0.95
CA VAL A 113 -2.66 -8.55 1.69
C VAL A 113 -3.15 -7.90 2.99
N LEU A 114 -2.42 -8.12 4.07
CA LEU A 114 -2.55 -7.38 5.32
C LEU A 114 -1.20 -6.83 5.73
N ARG A 115 -1.20 -5.66 6.37
CA ARG A 115 -0.05 -5.16 7.13
C ARG A 115 -0.33 -5.25 8.63
N ILE A 116 0.66 -5.66 9.41
CA ILE A 116 0.58 -5.76 10.88
C ILE A 116 1.83 -5.16 11.52
N SER A 117 1.77 -4.93 12.83
CA SER A 117 2.89 -4.45 13.61
C SER A 117 3.69 -5.55 14.29
N VAL A 118 5.01 -5.37 14.33
CA VAL A 118 5.89 -6.10 15.25
C VAL A 118 5.96 -5.31 16.54
N GLY A 119 5.21 -5.74 17.55
CA GLY A 119 4.94 -4.96 18.75
C GLY A 119 3.75 -4.02 18.55
N ALA A 120 3.64 -2.98 19.37
CA ALA A 120 2.60 -1.96 19.22
C ALA A 120 2.84 -1.08 17.98
N SER A 121 1.76 -0.71 17.31
CA SER A 121 1.67 0.50 16.50
C SER A 121 1.13 1.67 17.35
N ASP A 122 0.90 2.82 16.74
CA ASP A 122 0.21 3.93 17.39
C ASP A 122 -1.31 3.70 17.53
N LEU A 123 -1.86 2.72 16.81
CA LEU A 123 -3.24 2.27 16.88
C LEU A 123 -3.39 0.97 17.68
N ASP A 124 -2.57 0.84 18.72
CA ASP A 124 -2.71 -0.16 19.78
C ASP A 124 -3.18 0.51 21.07
N SER A 125 -3.82 -0.24 21.97
CA SER A 125 -4.30 0.31 23.24
C SER A 125 -3.20 0.65 24.24
N ALA A 126 -2.00 0.12 24.04
CA ALA A 126 -0.82 0.40 24.85
C ALA A 126 0.45 0.22 24.02
N VAL A 127 1.50 0.93 24.42
CA VAL A 127 2.84 0.74 23.88
C VAL A 127 3.45 -0.53 24.47
N PHE A 128 4.01 -1.39 23.62
CA PHE A 128 4.79 -2.56 24.03
C PHE A 128 5.71 -3.01 22.89
N SER A 129 6.75 -3.76 23.25
CA SER A 129 7.45 -4.67 22.36
C SER A 129 7.22 -6.11 22.82
N TYR A 130 7.51 -7.08 21.96
CA TYR A 130 7.46 -8.48 22.39
C TYR A 130 8.59 -8.86 23.36
N GLU A 131 9.57 -7.99 23.62
CA GLU A 131 10.70 -8.24 24.52
C GLU A 131 11.04 -6.96 25.31
N ASP A 132 10.08 -6.48 26.11
CA ASP A 132 10.25 -5.26 26.91
C ASP A 132 11.39 -5.39 27.93
N GLU A 133 11.70 -6.62 28.37
CA GLU A 133 12.89 -6.95 29.18
C GLU A 133 13.82 -7.90 28.41
N PRO A 134 15.16 -7.72 28.46
CA PRO A 134 16.11 -8.59 27.78
C PRO A 134 15.90 -10.09 28.10
N GLY A 135 15.78 -10.92 27.07
CA GLY A 135 15.62 -12.37 27.16
C GLY A 135 14.19 -12.86 27.37
N THR A 136 13.19 -11.97 27.44
CA THR A 136 11.81 -12.32 27.82
C THR A 136 10.81 -12.39 26.67
N PHE A 137 11.28 -12.53 25.43
CA PHE A 137 10.43 -12.52 24.23
C PHE A 137 9.15 -13.34 24.39
N SER A 138 7.99 -12.72 24.14
CA SER A 138 6.69 -13.37 24.22
C SER A 138 5.63 -12.69 23.36
N LEU A 139 4.87 -13.47 22.59
CA LEU A 139 3.70 -13.01 21.84
C LEU A 139 2.45 -12.82 22.71
N ALA A 140 2.55 -12.93 24.04
CA ALA A 140 1.40 -12.91 24.96
C ALA A 140 0.49 -11.68 24.78
N LYS A 141 1.06 -10.53 24.44
CA LYS A 141 0.32 -9.28 24.19
C LYS A 141 -0.67 -9.37 23.02
N SER A 142 -0.43 -10.24 22.04
CA SER A 142 -1.25 -10.40 20.83
C SER A 142 -2.13 -11.65 20.84
N LYS A 143 -2.01 -12.51 21.87
CA LYS A 143 -2.83 -13.72 22.03
C LYS A 143 -4.33 -13.47 22.28
N PRO A 144 -4.76 -12.36 22.91
CA PRO A 144 -6.18 -12.13 23.14
C PRO A 144 -7.01 -11.84 21.88
N ASP A 145 -6.42 -11.20 20.87
CA ASP A 145 -7.15 -10.61 19.74
C ASP A 145 -6.48 -10.83 18.37
N LEU A 146 -5.27 -10.32 18.14
CA LEU A 146 -4.62 -10.29 16.84
C LEU A 146 -4.30 -11.69 16.33
N ILE A 147 -3.67 -12.54 17.15
CA ILE A 147 -3.33 -13.93 16.75
C ILE A 147 -4.59 -14.76 16.44
N PRO A 148 -5.60 -14.84 17.31
CA PRO A 148 -6.79 -15.63 16.98
C PRO A 148 -7.55 -15.06 15.77
N LEU A 149 -7.62 -13.73 15.60
CA LEU A 149 -8.24 -13.13 14.42
C LEU A 149 -7.48 -13.46 13.13
N LEU A 150 -6.15 -13.38 13.14
CA LEU A 150 -5.32 -13.78 11.99
C LEU A 150 -5.49 -15.27 11.63
N LYS A 151 -5.66 -16.15 12.63
CA LYS A 151 -5.97 -17.56 12.40
C LYS A 151 -7.33 -17.75 11.71
N GLU A 152 -8.36 -17.01 12.14
CA GLU A 152 -9.66 -17.02 11.47
C GLU A 152 -9.55 -16.52 10.02
N ILE A 153 -8.76 -15.46 9.78
CA ILE A 153 -8.52 -14.91 8.43
C ILE A 153 -7.78 -15.91 7.54
N ILE A 154 -6.72 -16.55 8.03
CA ILE A 154 -5.94 -17.54 7.27
C ILE A 154 -6.76 -18.80 6.97
N ALA A 155 -7.68 -19.19 7.86
CA ALA A 155 -8.60 -20.29 7.57
C ALA A 155 -9.53 -19.98 6.39
N ILE A 156 -9.90 -18.71 6.19
CA ILE A 156 -10.72 -18.25 5.05
C ILE A 156 -9.86 -18.07 3.79
N ASN A 157 -8.66 -17.48 3.94
CA ASN A 157 -7.73 -17.21 2.85
C ASN A 157 -6.31 -17.69 3.22
N PRO A 158 -5.99 -18.97 2.97
CA PRO A 158 -4.68 -19.53 3.28
C PRO A 158 -3.52 -18.91 2.48
N ALA A 159 -3.83 -18.19 1.39
CA ALA A 159 -2.85 -17.54 0.52
C ALA A 159 -2.64 -16.05 0.86
N ILE A 160 -3.27 -15.53 1.91
CA ILE A 160 -3.14 -14.14 2.31
C ILE A 160 -1.68 -13.81 2.62
N LYS A 161 -1.21 -12.67 2.11
CA LYS A 161 0.14 -12.16 2.38
C LYS A 161 0.11 -11.24 3.58
N ILE A 162 1.00 -11.48 4.54
CA ILE A 162 1.10 -10.68 5.76
C ILE A 162 2.46 -9.97 5.75
N MET A 163 2.41 -8.65 5.63
CA MET A 163 3.57 -7.77 5.80
C MET A 163 3.64 -7.32 7.27
N ALA A 164 4.83 -7.37 7.87
CA ALA A 164 5.04 -6.89 9.24
C ALA A 164 6.05 -5.73 9.28
N SER A 165 5.79 -4.73 10.12
CA SER A 165 6.70 -3.60 10.32
C SER A 165 6.81 -3.30 11.81
N PRO A 166 8.01 -3.13 12.41
CA PRO A 166 8.13 -2.60 13.77
C PRO A 166 7.99 -1.07 13.76
N TRP A 167 7.27 -0.51 14.72
CA TRP A 167 7.26 0.94 14.96
C TRP A 167 8.46 1.39 15.80
N SER A 168 9.02 0.50 16.60
CA SER A 168 10.23 0.75 17.38
C SER A 168 10.89 -0.57 17.76
N ALA A 169 12.20 -0.54 18.03
CA ALA A 169 12.86 -1.58 18.80
C ALA A 169 12.42 -1.54 20.28
N PRO A 170 12.63 -2.63 21.06
CA PRO A 170 12.55 -2.59 22.51
C PRO A 170 13.36 -1.44 23.09
N ILE A 171 12.84 -0.78 24.13
CA ILE A 171 13.41 0.49 24.62
C ILE A 171 14.85 0.37 25.10
N TRP A 172 15.24 -0.78 25.66
CA TRP A 172 16.61 -1.05 26.11
C TRP A 172 17.61 -1.20 24.97
N MET A 173 17.14 -1.33 23.72
CA MET A 173 17.98 -1.31 22.52
C MET A 173 18.23 0.10 21.96
N LYS A 174 17.56 1.13 22.51
CA LYS A 174 17.56 2.50 21.96
C LYS A 174 18.38 3.46 22.80
N ASP A 175 19.03 4.41 22.14
CA ASP A 175 19.91 5.41 22.76
C ASP A 175 19.23 6.29 23.83
N ASN A 176 17.91 6.44 23.76
CA ASN A 176 17.13 7.29 24.64
C ASN A 176 16.25 6.52 25.65
N TYR A 177 16.26 5.18 25.62
CA TYR A 177 15.43 4.32 26.48
C TYR A 177 13.93 4.67 26.47
N SER A 178 13.43 5.21 25.36
CA SER A 178 12.04 5.66 25.21
C SER A 178 11.34 4.93 24.08
N SER A 179 10.02 4.77 24.16
CA SER A 179 9.21 4.23 23.06
C SER A 179 9.08 5.19 21.89
N ARG A 180 9.33 6.49 22.10
CA ARG A 180 9.21 7.56 21.10
C ARG A 180 10.58 8.14 20.75
N GLY A 181 10.84 8.31 19.46
CA GLY A 181 12.10 8.83 18.93
C GLY A 181 13.30 7.95 19.27
N GLY A 182 14.49 8.53 19.32
CA GLY A 182 15.74 7.79 19.54
C GLY A 182 16.11 6.89 18.37
N SER A 183 17.29 6.28 18.45
CA SER A 183 17.83 5.42 17.39
C SER A 183 18.27 4.07 17.96
N LEU A 184 18.27 3.04 17.11
CA LEU A 184 18.82 1.74 17.45
C LEU A 184 20.33 1.86 17.70
N MET A 185 20.81 1.43 18.87
CA MET A 185 22.24 1.42 19.15
C MET A 185 22.95 0.31 18.36
N GLU A 186 24.09 0.62 17.74
CA GLU A 186 24.87 -0.33 16.91
C GLU A 186 25.20 -1.64 17.63
N LYS A 187 25.50 -1.57 18.94
CA LYS A 187 25.80 -2.76 19.76
C LYS A 187 24.65 -3.79 19.79
N TYR A 188 23.43 -3.38 19.44
CA TYR A 188 22.24 -4.24 19.42
C TYR A 188 21.77 -4.59 18.00
N TYR A 189 22.52 -4.30 16.94
CA TYR A 189 22.07 -4.62 15.59
C TYR A 189 21.82 -6.12 15.41
N VAL A 190 22.75 -6.98 15.84
CA VAL A 190 22.56 -8.44 15.76
C VAL A 190 21.39 -8.87 16.66
N THR A 191 21.33 -8.36 17.88
CA THR A 191 20.25 -8.69 18.83
C THR A 191 18.86 -8.29 18.32
N TYR A 192 18.75 -7.12 17.67
CA TYR A 192 17.50 -6.67 17.08
C TYR A 192 17.12 -7.49 15.84
N ALA A 193 18.10 -7.87 15.01
CA ALA A 193 17.86 -8.80 13.91
C ALA A 193 17.38 -10.17 14.41
N GLU A 194 17.95 -10.68 15.51
CA GLU A 194 17.51 -11.91 16.17
C GLU A 194 16.11 -11.77 16.78
N TYR A 195 15.75 -10.61 17.31
CA TYR A 195 14.39 -10.29 17.77
C TYR A 195 13.37 -10.37 16.62
N LEU A 196 13.66 -9.75 15.48
CA LEU A 196 12.79 -9.81 14.29
C LEU A 196 12.72 -11.23 13.73
N ALA A 197 13.85 -11.96 13.69
CA ALA A 197 13.89 -13.36 13.30
C ALA A 197 13.01 -14.23 14.21
N LYS A 198 13.14 -14.07 15.53
CA LYS A 198 12.31 -14.78 16.52
C LYS A 198 10.84 -14.47 16.35
N TYR A 199 10.47 -13.21 16.10
CA TYR A 199 9.09 -12.85 15.77
C TYR A 199 8.55 -13.62 14.55
N THR A 200 9.28 -13.64 13.43
CA THR A 200 8.83 -14.36 12.23
C THR A 200 8.65 -15.86 12.49
N GLN A 201 9.55 -16.48 13.28
CA GLN A 201 9.49 -17.90 13.64
C GLN A 201 8.33 -18.21 14.59
N GLU A 202 8.11 -17.40 15.62
CA GLU A 202 7.02 -17.60 16.58
C GLU A 202 5.64 -17.38 15.93
N MET A 203 5.50 -16.37 15.05
CA MET A 203 4.28 -16.19 14.26
C MET A 203 4.03 -17.39 13.34
N ALA A 204 5.07 -17.93 12.69
CA ALA A 204 4.96 -19.14 11.88
C ALA A 204 4.54 -20.37 12.70
N LYS A 205 5.01 -20.53 13.95
CA LYS A 205 4.55 -21.58 14.87
C LYS A 205 3.07 -21.46 15.24
N GLU A 206 2.54 -20.24 15.25
CA GLU A 206 1.11 -19.97 15.41
C GLU A 206 0.33 -20.16 14.08
N GLY A 207 0.98 -20.63 13.00
CA GLY A 207 0.35 -20.82 11.69
C GLY A 207 0.21 -19.53 10.88
N ILE A 208 0.94 -18.47 11.24
CA ILE A 208 0.87 -17.14 10.64
C ILE A 208 2.22 -16.82 9.98
N PRO A 209 2.49 -17.32 8.76
CA PRO A 209 3.75 -17.04 8.07
C PRO A 209 3.83 -15.56 7.67
N ILE A 210 4.94 -14.90 8.01
CA ILE A 210 5.21 -13.52 7.60
C ILE A 210 5.81 -13.53 6.19
N TRP A 211 5.09 -12.92 5.25
CA TRP A 211 5.49 -12.84 3.84
C TRP A 211 6.62 -11.86 3.62
N SER A 212 6.53 -10.68 4.23
CA SER A 212 7.56 -9.63 4.14
C SER A 212 7.68 -8.85 5.45
N LEU A 213 8.84 -8.28 5.68
CA LEU A 213 9.13 -7.44 6.84
C LEU A 213 9.87 -6.18 6.43
N THR A 214 9.46 -5.03 6.97
CA THR A 214 10.26 -3.80 6.89
C THR A 214 11.11 -3.65 8.15
N PRO A 215 12.36 -3.13 8.06
CA PRO A 215 13.21 -2.95 9.25
C PRO A 215 12.65 -1.96 10.27
N GLN A 216 11.83 -1.00 9.84
CA GLN A 216 11.29 0.09 10.64
C GLN A 216 10.16 0.77 9.87
N ASN A 217 9.02 1.01 10.52
CA ASN A 217 7.97 1.89 10.04
C ASN A 217 8.43 3.35 10.09
N GLU A 218 8.25 4.11 9.01
CA GLU A 218 8.52 5.54 8.92
C GLU A 218 9.86 5.95 9.58
N PRO A 219 11.01 5.42 9.12
CA PRO A 219 12.30 5.60 9.76
C PRO A 219 12.78 7.05 9.89
N LEU A 220 12.13 8.01 9.20
CA LEU A 220 12.44 9.44 9.34
C LEU A 220 11.42 10.20 10.21
N ASN A 221 10.46 9.50 10.83
CA ASN A 221 9.43 10.08 11.71
C ASN A 221 9.65 9.65 13.17
N PRO A 222 10.45 10.39 13.97
CA PRO A 222 10.63 10.11 15.40
C PRO A 222 9.44 10.61 16.26
N GLY A 223 8.34 11.03 15.62
CA GLY A 223 7.24 11.74 16.25
C GLY A 223 6.12 10.86 16.79
N ASN A 224 5.91 9.66 16.26
CA ASN A 224 4.79 8.79 16.66
C ASN A 224 5.10 8.02 17.97
N ASN A 225 4.12 7.35 18.56
CA ASN A 225 4.33 6.50 19.74
C ASN A 225 3.73 5.10 19.52
N PRO A 226 4.55 4.07 19.28
CA PRO A 226 6.01 4.08 19.28
C PRO A 226 6.61 4.65 17.97
N SER A 227 7.89 5.04 18.04
CA SER A 227 8.69 5.43 16.87
C SER A 227 10.18 5.22 17.11
N MET A 228 10.96 5.04 16.04
CA MET A 228 12.42 4.98 16.09
C MET A 228 13.01 5.59 14.81
N TYR A 229 13.97 6.50 14.98
CA TYR A 229 14.71 7.08 13.87
C TYR A 229 15.74 6.08 13.32
N MET A 230 15.83 6.00 11.99
CA MET A 230 16.82 5.20 11.29
C MET A 230 17.18 5.84 9.96
N SER A 231 18.30 6.55 9.89
CA SER A 231 18.78 7.13 8.62
C SER A 231 19.04 6.04 7.57
N ALA A 232 19.17 6.42 6.29
CA ALA A 232 19.53 5.50 5.21
C ALA A 232 20.81 4.71 5.54
N LEU A 233 21.84 5.39 6.04
CA LEU A 233 23.09 4.75 6.46
C LEU A 233 22.88 3.73 7.60
N MET A 234 22.04 4.05 8.59
CA MET A 234 21.73 3.14 9.70
C MET A 234 20.98 1.90 9.20
N GLN A 235 19.94 2.08 8.38
CA GLN A 235 19.15 0.97 7.84
C GLN A 235 19.99 0.09 6.92
N GLY A 236 20.79 0.69 6.03
CA GLY A 236 21.72 -0.05 5.18
C GLY A 236 22.75 -0.85 5.99
N THR A 237 23.33 -0.26 7.03
CA THR A 237 24.28 -0.95 7.91
C THR A 237 23.61 -2.09 8.67
N PHE A 238 22.42 -1.86 9.23
CA PHE A 238 21.64 -2.89 9.91
C PHE A 238 21.29 -4.06 8.98
N VAL A 239 20.84 -3.79 7.76
CA VAL A 239 20.51 -4.82 6.77
C VAL A 239 21.74 -5.63 6.36
N ALA A 240 22.84 -4.97 5.99
CA ALA A 240 24.03 -5.64 5.49
C ALA A 240 24.78 -6.43 6.58
N LYS A 241 24.86 -5.91 7.80
CA LYS A 241 25.68 -6.49 8.89
C LYS A 241 24.90 -7.35 9.87
N ALA A 242 23.57 -7.25 9.92
CA ALA A 242 22.75 -7.97 10.90
C ALA A 242 21.52 -8.64 10.27
N LEU A 243 20.51 -7.89 9.82
CA LEU A 243 19.21 -8.47 9.42
C LEU A 243 19.35 -9.52 8.32
N GLY A 244 20.04 -9.19 7.23
CA GLY A 244 20.29 -10.11 6.12
C GLY A 244 21.06 -11.36 6.54
N PRO A 245 22.26 -11.24 7.14
CA PRO A 245 23.04 -12.39 7.63
C PRO A 245 22.30 -13.25 8.65
N VAL A 246 21.53 -12.67 9.57
CA VAL A 246 20.75 -13.43 10.56
C VAL A 246 19.63 -14.20 9.87
N PHE A 247 18.89 -13.58 8.94
CA PHE A 247 17.82 -14.26 8.20
C PHE A 247 18.38 -15.41 7.35
N GLU A 248 19.48 -15.18 6.63
CA GLU A 248 20.16 -16.22 5.84
C GLU A 248 20.65 -17.38 6.73
N LYS A 249 21.37 -17.08 7.83
CA LYS A 249 21.88 -18.09 8.76
C LYS A 249 20.77 -18.92 9.40
N GLN A 250 19.62 -18.31 9.68
CA GLN A 250 18.48 -18.99 10.29
C GLN A 250 17.49 -19.58 9.26
N GLY A 251 17.78 -19.47 7.95
CA GLY A 251 16.94 -20.02 6.88
C GLY A 251 15.58 -19.31 6.72
N ILE A 252 15.45 -18.07 7.19
CA ILE A 252 14.21 -17.29 7.15
C ILE A 252 13.96 -16.81 5.71
N GLN A 253 12.80 -17.15 5.18
CA GLN A 253 12.39 -16.81 3.80
C GLN A 253 11.58 -15.51 3.70
N THR A 254 11.24 -14.89 4.83
CA THR A 254 10.52 -13.62 4.88
C THR A 254 11.29 -12.56 4.11
N LYS A 255 10.62 -11.90 3.15
CA LYS A 255 11.24 -10.86 2.32
C LYS A 255 11.64 -9.65 3.16
N ILE A 256 12.78 -9.04 2.84
CA ILE A 256 13.19 -7.75 3.44
C ILE A 256 12.78 -6.62 2.50
N VAL A 257 11.95 -5.70 2.98
CA VAL A 257 11.48 -4.53 2.24
C VAL A 257 11.94 -3.26 2.96
N ILE A 258 12.70 -2.42 2.30
CA ILE A 258 13.33 -1.24 2.93
C ILE A 258 12.47 0.03 2.81
N TYR A 259 12.90 1.09 3.47
CA TYR A 259 12.29 2.41 3.52
C TYR A 259 10.99 2.50 4.33
N ASP A 260 9.82 2.15 3.77
CA ASP A 260 8.52 2.19 4.48
C ASP A 260 8.16 3.59 4.99
N HIS A 261 8.30 4.61 4.11
CA HIS A 261 7.99 6.00 4.40
C HIS A 261 7.60 6.79 3.13
N ASN A 262 7.48 8.11 3.22
CA ASN A 262 6.81 8.97 2.24
C ASN A 262 7.46 9.05 0.86
N CYS A 263 6.70 9.44 -0.15
CA CYS A 263 7.20 9.64 -1.51
C CYS A 263 8.04 10.92 -1.69
N ASP A 264 8.40 11.63 -0.62
CA ASP A 264 9.21 12.85 -0.65
C ASP A 264 10.73 12.59 -0.56
N HIS A 265 11.15 11.40 -0.13
CA HIS A 265 12.56 11.00 -0.06
C HIS A 265 12.87 9.69 -0.80
N PRO A 266 12.59 9.58 -2.13
CA PRO A 266 12.90 8.37 -2.91
C PRO A 266 14.39 8.04 -2.95
N GLU A 267 15.26 9.03 -2.74
CA GLU A 267 16.71 8.84 -2.63
C GLU A 267 17.10 7.86 -1.53
N TYR A 268 16.33 7.78 -0.43
CA TYR A 268 16.60 6.82 0.65
C TYR A 268 16.64 5.39 0.10
N ALA A 269 15.62 4.99 -0.66
CA ALA A 269 15.56 3.64 -1.23
C ALA A 269 16.68 3.41 -2.26
N ILE A 270 16.94 4.41 -3.11
CA ILE A 270 17.98 4.34 -4.15
C ILE A 270 19.37 4.22 -3.53
N GLU A 271 19.70 5.00 -2.50
CA GLU A 271 20.99 4.94 -1.80
C GLU A 271 21.25 3.57 -1.20
N LEU A 272 20.26 2.95 -0.55
CA LEU A 272 20.38 1.60 -0.01
C LEU A 272 20.56 0.56 -1.11
N LEU A 273 19.78 0.65 -2.18
CA LEU A 273 19.83 -0.30 -3.29
C LEU A 273 21.10 -0.16 -4.14
N ASN A 274 21.78 0.99 -4.11
CA ASN A 274 23.09 1.17 -4.72
C ASN A 274 24.22 0.43 -3.99
N VAL A 275 24.01 0.01 -2.73
CA VAL A 275 25.02 -0.73 -1.95
C VAL A 275 24.86 -2.24 -2.17
N PRO A 276 25.81 -2.95 -2.82
CA PRO A 276 25.63 -4.37 -3.15
C PRO A 276 25.39 -5.28 -1.94
N GLU A 277 26.07 -5.00 -0.82
CA GLU A 277 25.94 -5.77 0.42
C GLU A 277 24.56 -5.63 1.08
N VAL A 278 23.84 -4.54 0.80
CA VAL A 278 22.45 -4.34 1.20
C VAL A 278 21.53 -4.98 0.17
N ARG A 279 21.72 -4.62 -1.10
CA ARG A 279 20.89 -5.02 -2.24
C ARG A 279 20.72 -6.54 -2.39
N LYS A 280 21.71 -7.34 -1.99
CA LYS A 280 21.64 -8.81 -2.06
C LYS A 280 20.58 -9.42 -1.12
N TYR A 281 20.27 -8.75 -0.01
CA TYR A 281 19.26 -9.20 0.95
C TYR A 281 17.89 -8.56 0.74
N VAL A 282 17.82 -7.41 0.07
CA VAL A 282 16.60 -6.62 -0.09
C VAL A 282 15.78 -7.12 -1.28
N ASN A 283 14.49 -7.34 -1.08
CA ASN A 283 13.54 -7.74 -2.13
C ASN A 283 12.84 -6.55 -2.80
N GLY A 284 12.69 -5.43 -2.09
CA GLY A 284 11.98 -4.26 -2.59
C GLY A 284 11.98 -3.08 -1.63
N SER A 285 11.21 -2.05 -1.97
CA SER A 285 11.03 -0.84 -1.15
C SER A 285 9.56 -0.53 -0.95
N ALA A 286 9.22 -0.01 0.22
CA ALA A 286 7.87 0.35 0.63
C ALA A 286 7.70 1.88 0.71
N PHE A 287 6.52 2.38 0.33
CA PHE A 287 6.19 3.79 0.26
C PHE A 287 4.84 4.12 0.89
N HIS A 288 4.78 5.28 1.56
CA HIS A 288 3.60 5.96 2.06
C HIS A 288 3.36 7.23 1.22
N LEU A 289 2.23 7.91 1.41
CA LEU A 289 1.91 9.16 0.70
C LEU A 289 1.37 10.26 1.62
N TYR A 290 1.96 10.42 2.80
CA TYR A 290 1.71 11.60 3.64
C TYR A 290 2.51 12.82 3.18
N GLY A 291 3.57 12.60 2.42
CA GLY A 291 4.41 13.61 1.79
C GLY A 291 4.88 13.17 0.41
N GLY A 292 5.16 14.15 -0.45
CA GLY A 292 5.69 13.94 -1.80
C GLY A 292 4.64 13.62 -2.87
N ASP A 293 5.08 13.03 -3.97
CA ASP A 293 4.25 12.68 -5.12
C ASP A 293 4.44 11.21 -5.50
N ILE A 294 3.34 10.52 -5.81
CA ILE A 294 3.34 9.07 -6.08
C ILE A 294 4.29 8.65 -7.21
N SER A 295 4.65 9.56 -8.13
CA SER A 295 5.63 9.30 -9.19
C SER A 295 7.05 9.04 -8.70
N ALA A 296 7.36 9.36 -7.44
CA ALA A 296 8.63 9.03 -6.80
C ALA A 296 8.95 7.52 -6.85
N MET A 297 7.92 6.66 -6.74
CA MET A 297 8.08 5.21 -6.88
C MET A 297 8.64 4.82 -8.26
N SER A 298 8.22 5.50 -9.33
CA SER A 298 8.75 5.27 -10.68
C SER A 298 10.22 5.71 -10.84
N GLN A 299 10.68 6.68 -10.04
CA GLN A 299 12.10 7.05 -10.01
C GLN A 299 12.95 5.91 -9.43
N VAL A 300 12.47 5.28 -8.36
CA VAL A 300 13.12 4.10 -7.76
C VAL A 300 13.07 2.90 -8.71
N GLN A 301 11.93 2.66 -9.37
CA GLN A 301 11.83 1.60 -10.37
C GLN A 301 12.84 1.80 -11.52
N LYS A 302 13.00 3.03 -12.00
CA LYS A 302 13.95 3.34 -13.07
C LYS A 302 15.40 3.11 -12.64
N ALA A 303 15.74 3.44 -11.39
CA ALA A 303 17.09 3.23 -10.84
C ALA A 303 17.37 1.75 -10.56
N HIS A 304 16.38 0.99 -10.08
CA HIS A 304 16.50 -0.40 -9.68
C HIS A 304 15.32 -1.25 -10.19
N PRO A 305 15.24 -1.52 -11.50
CA PRO A 305 14.10 -2.22 -12.11
C PRO A 305 14.00 -3.70 -11.71
N ASP A 306 15.03 -4.24 -11.04
CA ASP A 306 15.09 -5.60 -10.51
C ASP A 306 14.47 -5.76 -9.11
N LYS A 307 13.99 -4.66 -8.51
CA LYS A 307 13.45 -4.66 -7.16
C LYS A 307 11.95 -4.35 -7.16
N ASP A 308 11.24 -5.02 -6.26
CA ASP A 308 9.81 -4.85 -6.10
C ASP A 308 9.47 -3.52 -5.40
N LEU A 309 8.30 -2.96 -5.68
CA LEU A 309 7.78 -1.77 -5.02
C LEU A 309 6.42 -2.03 -4.39
N TYR A 310 6.19 -1.44 -3.23
CA TYR A 310 4.98 -1.63 -2.43
C TYR A 310 4.46 -0.28 -1.93
N PHE A 311 3.16 -0.07 -2.00
CA PHE A 311 2.50 1.02 -1.30
C PHE A 311 1.89 0.46 -0.02
N THR A 312 2.35 0.93 1.14
CA THR A 312 2.16 0.23 2.41
C THR A 312 1.33 1.00 3.42
N GLU A 313 1.10 2.29 3.21
CA GLU A 313 0.29 3.09 4.12
C GLU A 313 -0.27 4.38 3.52
N GLN A 314 -1.55 4.62 3.78
CA GLN A 314 -2.24 5.91 3.73
C GLN A 314 -3.52 5.79 4.57
N TRP A 315 -3.83 6.80 5.37
CA TRP A 315 -5.04 6.82 6.19
C TRP A 315 -6.11 7.71 5.56
N THR A 316 -7.35 7.48 5.96
CA THR A 316 -8.45 8.40 5.65
C THR A 316 -9.00 8.97 6.95
N GLY A 317 -9.40 10.23 6.94
CA GLY A 317 -9.70 10.94 8.20
C GLY A 317 -11.14 10.95 8.63
N ALA A 318 -11.34 10.96 9.96
CA ALA A 318 -12.65 11.05 10.60
C ALA A 318 -13.44 12.32 10.25
N LYS A 319 -12.73 13.39 9.86
CA LYS A 319 -13.31 14.67 9.42
C LYS A 319 -13.30 14.83 7.89
N GLY A 320 -12.79 13.84 7.15
CA GLY A 320 -12.73 13.87 5.70
C GLY A 320 -14.11 13.75 5.08
N ASP A 321 -14.33 14.42 3.94
CA ASP A 321 -15.54 14.20 3.15
C ASP A 321 -15.43 12.86 2.41
N PHE A 322 -16.41 11.99 2.64
CA PHE A 322 -16.40 10.63 2.10
C PHE A 322 -16.09 10.59 0.60
N ALA A 323 -16.76 11.42 -0.20
CA ALA A 323 -16.64 11.34 -1.65
C ALA A 323 -15.30 11.90 -2.14
N SER A 324 -14.84 12.98 -1.53
CA SER A 324 -13.56 13.60 -1.83
C SER A 324 -12.40 12.68 -1.48
N GLU A 325 -12.43 12.06 -0.30
CA GLU A 325 -11.45 11.06 0.16
C GLU A 325 -11.43 9.86 -0.79
N PHE A 326 -12.61 9.28 -1.11
CA PHE A 326 -12.71 8.17 -2.04
C PHE A 326 -12.08 8.48 -3.40
N MET A 327 -12.40 9.65 -3.98
CA MET A 327 -11.87 10.02 -5.29
C MET A 327 -10.38 10.31 -5.26
N TRP A 328 -9.87 10.99 -4.23
CA TRP A 328 -8.43 11.25 -4.10
C TRP A 328 -7.64 9.95 -3.92
N HIS A 329 -8.12 9.04 -3.09
CA HIS A 329 -7.46 7.76 -2.84
C HIS A 329 -7.53 6.83 -4.06
N MET A 330 -8.64 6.80 -4.79
CA MET A 330 -8.70 6.03 -6.04
C MET A 330 -7.66 6.51 -7.05
N LYS A 331 -7.44 7.82 -7.14
CA LYS A 331 -6.48 8.44 -8.07
C LYS A 331 -5.04 8.22 -7.63
N ASN A 332 -4.72 8.56 -6.40
CA ASN A 332 -3.33 8.64 -5.94
C ASN A 332 -2.86 7.35 -5.27
N VAL A 333 -3.74 6.64 -4.56
CA VAL A 333 -3.39 5.43 -3.81
C VAL A 333 -3.63 4.18 -4.64
N ILE A 334 -4.85 3.93 -5.11
CA ILE A 334 -5.15 2.68 -5.84
C ILE A 334 -4.57 2.70 -7.25
N ILE A 335 -5.04 3.61 -8.12
CA ILE A 335 -4.60 3.71 -9.52
C ILE A 335 -3.18 4.30 -9.60
N GLY A 336 -2.88 5.30 -8.77
CA GLY A 336 -1.58 5.96 -8.74
C GLY A 336 -0.46 4.99 -8.41
N SER A 337 -0.57 4.23 -7.31
CA SER A 337 0.49 3.31 -6.91
C SER A 337 0.73 2.19 -7.93
N VAL A 338 -0.32 1.56 -8.46
CA VAL A 338 -0.14 0.49 -9.46
C VAL A 338 0.39 1.01 -10.80
N ASN A 339 0.05 2.24 -11.19
CA ASN A 339 0.66 2.88 -12.36
C ASN A 339 2.12 3.27 -12.10
N ASN A 340 2.51 3.44 -10.84
CA ASN A 340 3.89 3.65 -10.40
C ASN A 340 4.50 2.37 -9.78
N HIS A 341 4.19 1.22 -10.40
CA HIS A 341 4.86 -0.07 -10.20
C HIS A 341 4.62 -0.80 -8.87
N ALA A 342 3.69 -0.31 -8.02
CA ALA A 342 3.34 -1.02 -6.80
C ALA A 342 2.74 -2.41 -7.10
N LYS A 343 3.23 -3.43 -6.40
CA LYS A 343 2.71 -4.80 -6.45
C LYS A 343 1.61 -5.03 -5.42
N ALA A 344 1.67 -4.33 -4.29
CA ALA A 344 0.59 -4.29 -3.32
C ALA A 344 0.25 -2.85 -2.95
N VAL A 345 -1.02 -2.61 -2.64
CA VAL A 345 -1.51 -1.33 -2.12
C VAL A 345 -2.27 -1.61 -0.83
N ILE A 346 -1.77 -1.06 0.26
CA ILE A 346 -2.29 -1.25 1.61
C ILE A 346 -2.67 0.11 2.16
N GLU A 347 -3.96 0.31 2.45
CA GLU A 347 -4.40 1.45 3.28
C GLU A 347 -4.19 1.15 4.75
N TRP A 348 -4.31 2.17 5.60
CA TRP A 348 -4.02 2.05 7.02
C TRP A 348 -5.11 1.26 7.77
N ASN A 349 -5.72 1.84 8.79
CA ASN A 349 -6.41 1.08 9.81
C ASN A 349 -7.68 0.33 9.32
N LEU A 350 -7.77 -0.98 9.58
CA LEU A 350 -8.93 -1.81 9.19
C LEU A 350 -10.19 -1.49 9.99
N ALA A 351 -10.08 -1.25 11.30
CA ALA A 351 -11.23 -0.99 12.15
C ALA A 351 -10.91 -0.09 13.35
N THR A 352 -11.83 0.81 13.68
CA THR A 352 -11.85 1.56 14.94
C THR A 352 -13.16 1.38 15.69
N ASP A 353 -13.18 1.76 16.96
CA ASP A 353 -14.44 2.07 17.65
C ASP A 353 -15.02 3.45 17.21
N PRO A 354 -16.22 3.84 17.68
CA PRO A 354 -16.84 5.13 17.33
C PRO A 354 -16.08 6.36 17.85
N THR A 355 -15.07 6.17 18.70
CA THR A 355 -14.19 7.23 19.20
C THR A 355 -12.84 7.27 18.48
N TYR A 356 -12.71 6.54 17.37
CA TYR A 356 -11.49 6.37 16.57
C TYR A 356 -10.36 5.66 17.33
N GLY A 357 -10.71 4.94 18.40
CA GLY A 357 -9.78 4.17 19.21
C GLY A 357 -9.77 2.68 18.87
N PRO A 358 -8.93 1.92 19.60
CA PRO A 358 -7.95 2.41 20.57
C PRO A 358 -6.68 2.93 19.88
N HIS A 359 -5.97 3.82 20.56
CA HIS A 359 -4.66 4.34 20.14
C HIS A 359 -3.78 4.61 21.36
N THR A 360 -2.47 4.66 21.16
CA THR A 360 -1.50 4.94 22.22
C THR A 360 -1.54 6.43 22.61
N PRO A 361 -0.90 6.82 23.73
CA PRO A 361 -0.70 8.23 24.04
C PRO A 361 0.13 8.92 22.94
N GLY A 362 -0.48 9.91 22.27
CA GLY A 362 0.13 10.64 21.15
C GLY A 362 0.01 9.95 19.78
N GLY A 363 -0.64 8.79 19.71
CA GLY A 363 -1.01 8.15 18.45
C GLY A 363 -2.15 8.87 17.73
N CYS A 364 -2.46 8.42 16.51
CA CYS A 364 -3.44 9.10 15.66
C CYS A 364 -4.87 9.06 16.24
N SER A 365 -5.39 10.22 16.66
CA SER A 365 -6.74 10.36 17.25
C SER A 365 -7.84 10.67 16.24
N GLU A 366 -7.51 10.73 14.95
CA GLU A 366 -8.47 11.03 13.87
C GLU A 366 -8.40 10.04 12.70
N CYS A 367 -7.58 8.99 12.84
CA CYS A 367 -7.47 7.93 11.85
C CYS A 367 -8.76 7.11 11.81
N LEU A 368 -9.53 7.26 10.74
CA LEU A 368 -10.77 6.52 10.57
C LEU A 368 -10.46 5.10 10.09
N GLY A 369 -11.00 4.10 10.78
CA GLY A 369 -10.92 2.73 10.31
C GLY A 369 -11.74 2.55 9.04
N ALA A 370 -11.34 1.63 8.16
CA ALA A 370 -12.20 1.16 7.07
C ALA A 370 -13.57 0.67 7.58
N LEU A 371 -13.59 0.19 8.82
CA LEU A 371 -14.78 -0.11 9.60
C LEU A 371 -14.84 0.73 10.88
N THR A 372 -16.04 1.17 11.24
CA THR A 372 -16.34 1.63 12.61
C THR A 372 -17.24 0.60 13.29
N ILE A 373 -16.79 0.05 14.41
CA ILE A 373 -17.49 -0.99 15.15
C ILE A 373 -17.98 -0.44 16.50
N GLY A 374 -19.29 -0.17 16.60
CA GLY A 374 -19.96 0.31 17.81
C GLY A 374 -20.76 -0.80 18.47
N GLY A 375 -20.15 -1.52 19.41
CA GLY A 375 -20.77 -2.72 20.00
C GLY A 375 -20.87 -3.84 18.96
N GLN A 376 -22.07 -4.09 18.43
CA GLN A 376 -22.31 -5.11 17.41
C GLN A 376 -22.72 -4.52 16.04
N GLU A 377 -22.74 -3.19 15.94
CA GLU A 377 -23.01 -2.45 14.71
C GLU A 377 -21.71 -2.21 13.94
N ILE A 378 -21.74 -2.47 12.63
CA ILE A 378 -20.57 -2.36 11.74
C ILE A 378 -20.88 -1.35 10.65
N THR A 379 -20.20 -0.20 10.68
CA THR A 379 -20.27 0.81 9.61
C THR A 379 -19.04 0.66 8.70
N ARG A 380 -19.26 0.72 7.38
CA ARG A 380 -18.19 0.71 6.37
C ARG A 380 -17.88 2.15 5.94
N ASN A 381 -16.63 2.54 6.06
CA ASN A 381 -16.15 3.88 5.73
C ASN A 381 -15.39 3.89 4.40
N GLN A 382 -14.86 5.05 4.02
CA GLN A 382 -14.24 5.27 2.71
C GLN A 382 -13.15 4.23 2.37
N SER A 383 -12.20 3.95 3.28
CA SER A 383 -11.12 2.98 3.05
C SER A 383 -11.60 1.56 2.69
N TYR A 384 -12.74 1.12 3.23
CA TYR A 384 -13.32 -0.17 2.84
C TYR A 384 -13.69 -0.16 1.36
N TYR A 385 -14.41 0.85 0.90
CA TYR A 385 -14.86 0.93 -0.48
C TYR A 385 -13.71 1.20 -1.46
N ILE A 386 -12.71 2.00 -1.05
CA ILE A 386 -11.52 2.28 -1.85
C ILE A 386 -10.77 0.99 -2.15
N VAL A 387 -10.40 0.23 -1.11
CA VAL A 387 -9.62 -1.01 -1.27
C VAL A 387 -10.44 -2.07 -2.00
N MET A 388 -11.72 -2.21 -1.67
CA MET A 388 -12.61 -3.20 -2.32
C MET A 388 -12.92 -2.88 -3.78
N GLN A 389 -12.78 -1.62 -4.23
CA GLN A 389 -12.90 -1.24 -5.64
C GLN A 389 -11.88 -2.00 -6.52
N ALA A 390 -10.70 -2.31 -5.97
CA ALA A 390 -9.66 -3.07 -6.65
C ALA A 390 -9.67 -4.56 -6.25
N ALA A 391 -9.64 -4.85 -4.94
CA ALA A 391 -9.52 -6.22 -4.41
C ALA A 391 -10.58 -7.19 -4.98
N LYS A 392 -11.80 -6.68 -5.19
CA LYS A 392 -12.93 -7.47 -5.70
C LYS A 392 -12.73 -7.99 -7.13
N PHE A 393 -11.96 -7.29 -7.94
CA PHE A 393 -11.87 -7.56 -9.38
C PHE A 393 -10.48 -8.01 -9.81
N ILE A 394 -9.44 -7.66 -9.05
CA ILE A 394 -8.03 -7.88 -9.40
C ILE A 394 -7.41 -8.88 -8.40
N PRO A 395 -7.57 -10.20 -8.63
CA PRO A 395 -6.98 -11.21 -7.76
C PRO A 395 -5.45 -11.21 -7.84
N PRO A 396 -4.75 -11.74 -6.81
CA PRO A 396 -3.31 -11.97 -6.84
C PRO A 396 -2.88 -12.73 -8.11
N GLY A 397 -1.73 -12.37 -8.66
CA GLY A 397 -1.24 -12.92 -9.92
C GLY A 397 -1.75 -12.18 -11.16
N SER A 398 -2.64 -11.21 -11.02
CA SER A 398 -3.00 -10.32 -12.13
C SER A 398 -1.77 -9.52 -12.57
N ILE A 399 -1.61 -9.29 -13.87
CA ILE A 399 -0.49 -8.56 -14.45
C ILE A 399 -0.99 -7.19 -14.89
N ARG A 400 -0.36 -6.10 -14.43
CA ARG A 400 -0.68 -4.75 -14.93
C ARG A 400 -0.29 -4.65 -16.41
N ILE A 401 -1.19 -4.16 -17.25
CA ILE A 401 -0.97 -4.01 -18.70
C ILE A 401 -1.07 -2.54 -19.13
N GLY A 402 -0.59 -2.25 -20.34
CA GLY A 402 -0.55 -0.91 -20.91
C GLY A 402 -1.94 -0.32 -21.08
N ILE A 403 -2.07 0.95 -20.70
CA ILE A 403 -3.29 1.75 -20.88
C ILE A 403 -2.92 3.21 -21.15
N SER A 404 -3.60 3.83 -22.09
CA SER A 404 -3.55 5.27 -22.36
C SER A 404 -4.96 5.84 -22.17
N ALA A 405 -5.10 6.76 -21.21
CA ALA A 405 -6.36 7.40 -20.87
C ALA A 405 -6.39 8.86 -21.33
N PRO A 406 -7.57 9.41 -21.67
CA PRO A 406 -7.71 10.80 -22.06
C PRO A 406 -7.55 11.77 -20.87
N LEU A 407 -7.41 13.06 -21.17
CA LEU A 407 -7.15 14.07 -20.15
C LEU A 407 -8.27 14.12 -19.09
N GLY A 408 -7.85 14.09 -17.82
CA GLY A 408 -8.76 14.12 -16.68
C GLY A 408 -9.53 12.82 -16.47
N ILE A 409 -9.04 11.70 -17.04
CA ILE A 409 -9.41 10.33 -16.67
C ILE A 409 -8.17 9.65 -16.10
N GLN A 410 -8.33 8.99 -14.95
CA GLN A 410 -7.29 8.13 -14.38
C GLN A 410 -7.68 6.69 -14.63
N ALA A 411 -6.74 5.85 -15.08
CA ALA A 411 -7.06 4.47 -15.35
C ALA A 411 -5.88 3.51 -15.14
N ALA A 412 -6.20 2.26 -14.82
CA ALA A 412 -5.28 1.14 -14.76
C ALA A 412 -5.94 -0.11 -15.32
N ALA A 413 -5.18 -0.95 -16.02
CA ALA A 413 -5.69 -2.19 -16.61
C ALA A 413 -4.85 -3.39 -16.19
N PHE A 414 -5.50 -4.55 -16.07
CA PHE A 414 -4.91 -5.77 -15.54
C PHE A 414 -5.40 -6.99 -16.32
N LYS A 415 -4.47 -7.87 -16.69
CA LYS A 415 -4.78 -9.22 -17.19
C LYS A 415 -4.79 -10.18 -16.01
N ARG A 416 -5.93 -10.81 -15.76
CA ARG A 416 -6.15 -11.75 -14.66
C ARG A 416 -5.61 -13.14 -14.97
N PRO A 417 -5.33 -13.97 -13.94
CA PRO A 417 -4.95 -15.38 -14.14
C PRO A 417 -5.99 -16.23 -14.88
N ASP A 418 -7.27 -15.87 -14.81
CA ASP A 418 -8.36 -16.53 -15.54
C ASP A 418 -8.52 -16.04 -16.98
N GLY A 419 -7.61 -15.20 -17.47
CA GLY A 419 -7.59 -14.68 -18.83
C GLY A 419 -8.42 -13.42 -19.06
N LYS A 420 -9.27 -13.04 -18.10
CA LYS A 420 -10.08 -11.81 -18.18
C LYS A 420 -9.23 -10.55 -18.07
N ILE A 421 -9.73 -9.44 -18.62
CA ILE A 421 -9.11 -8.12 -18.43
C ILE A 421 -9.99 -7.27 -17.51
N VAL A 422 -9.37 -6.60 -16.55
CA VAL A 422 -10.04 -5.63 -15.68
C VAL A 422 -9.49 -4.24 -15.94
N VAL A 423 -10.36 -3.26 -16.09
CA VAL A 423 -10.00 -1.85 -16.23
C VAL A 423 -10.68 -1.06 -15.12
N LEU A 424 -9.90 -0.34 -14.33
CA LEU A 424 -10.40 0.69 -13.42
C LEU A 424 -10.33 2.03 -14.14
N VAL A 425 -11.44 2.76 -14.21
CA VAL A 425 -11.54 4.07 -14.86
C VAL A 425 -12.18 5.05 -13.89
N GLN A 426 -11.44 6.07 -13.48
CA GLN A 426 -11.92 7.15 -12.64
C GLN A 426 -12.15 8.42 -13.46
N ASN A 427 -13.32 9.01 -13.29
CA ASN A 427 -13.67 10.32 -13.84
C ASN A 427 -13.85 11.34 -12.72
N GLU A 428 -12.96 12.34 -12.70
CA GLU A 428 -13.09 13.50 -11.82
C GLU A 428 -13.86 14.63 -12.53
N GLY A 429 -14.81 15.26 -11.82
CA GLY A 429 -15.57 16.38 -12.33
C GLY A 429 -16.78 15.96 -13.17
N ALA A 430 -17.08 16.73 -14.21
CA ALA A 430 -18.31 16.55 -14.99
C ALA A 430 -18.38 15.19 -15.71
N LYS A 431 -19.59 14.83 -16.14
CA LYS A 431 -19.86 13.66 -16.96
C LYS A 431 -19.03 13.70 -18.25
N LYS A 432 -18.42 12.58 -18.64
CA LYS A 432 -17.58 12.48 -19.86
C LYS A 432 -17.92 11.23 -20.65
N SER A 433 -17.86 11.31 -21.97
CA SER A 433 -17.91 10.12 -22.83
C SER A 433 -16.48 9.67 -23.17
N ILE A 434 -16.22 8.37 -23.10
CA ILE A 434 -14.98 7.75 -23.58
C ILE A 434 -15.31 6.68 -24.62
N SER A 435 -14.35 6.41 -25.51
CA SER A 435 -14.42 5.31 -26.47
C SER A 435 -13.52 4.16 -26.03
N LEU A 436 -14.10 2.96 -26.00
CA LEU A 436 -13.47 1.67 -25.69
C LEU A 436 -13.49 0.81 -26.96
N GLY A 437 -12.43 0.89 -27.76
CA GLY A 437 -12.43 0.31 -29.09
C GLY A 437 -13.55 0.90 -29.97
N LYS A 438 -14.53 0.09 -30.35
CA LYS A 438 -15.70 0.52 -31.14
C LYS A 438 -16.92 0.93 -30.30
N GLN A 439 -16.83 0.82 -28.97
CA GLN A 439 -17.93 1.17 -28.08
C GLN A 439 -17.73 2.54 -27.46
N ASN A 440 -18.83 3.25 -27.23
CA ASN A 440 -18.83 4.46 -26.42
C ASN A 440 -19.53 4.17 -25.09
N VAL A 441 -18.92 4.67 -24.01
CA VAL A 441 -19.47 4.62 -22.67
C VAL A 441 -19.36 5.99 -22.02
N GLU A 442 -20.40 6.35 -21.27
CA GLU A 442 -20.46 7.60 -20.54
C GLU A 442 -20.14 7.37 -19.07
N LEU A 443 -19.11 8.07 -18.61
CA LEU A 443 -18.67 8.07 -17.22
C LEU A 443 -19.48 9.12 -16.47
N ALA A 444 -20.07 8.71 -15.36
CA ALA A 444 -20.77 9.63 -14.46
C ALA A 444 -19.79 10.64 -13.86
N ALA A 445 -20.32 11.78 -13.41
CA ALA A 445 -19.53 12.76 -12.68
C ALA A 445 -19.03 12.17 -11.35
N ASP A 446 -17.79 12.48 -10.99
CA ASP A 446 -17.14 12.04 -9.75
C ASP A 446 -17.35 10.55 -9.45
N SER A 447 -16.92 9.68 -10.38
CA SER A 447 -17.23 8.26 -10.36
C SER A 447 -16.03 7.37 -10.68
N VAL A 448 -16.17 6.09 -10.33
CA VAL A 448 -15.28 5.02 -10.79
C VAL A 448 -16.11 3.96 -11.51
N LEU A 449 -15.66 3.59 -12.71
CA LEU A 449 -16.20 2.50 -13.50
C LEU A 449 -15.16 1.37 -13.55
N THR A 450 -15.53 0.19 -13.09
CA THR A 450 -14.77 -1.04 -13.28
C THR A 450 -15.35 -1.82 -14.45
N ILE A 451 -14.52 -2.19 -15.40
CA ILE A 451 -14.89 -2.92 -16.61
C ILE A 451 -14.21 -4.29 -16.56
N VAL A 452 -14.95 -5.37 -16.79
CA VAL A 452 -14.42 -6.72 -16.86
C VAL A 452 -14.70 -7.30 -18.25
N LEU A 453 -13.65 -7.69 -18.97
CA LEU A 453 -13.68 -8.29 -20.31
C LEU A 453 -13.41 -9.80 -20.24
#